data_AF-A0A3N5PPZ2-F1
#
_entry.id   AF-A0A3N5PPZ2-F1
#
_cell.length_a   1.000
_cell.length_b   1.000
_cell.length_c   1.000
_cell.angle_alpha   90.00
_cell.angle_beta   90.00
_cell.angle_gamma   90.00
#
_symmetry.space_group_name_H-M   'P 1'
#
loop_
_entity.id
_entity.type
_entity.pdbx_description
1 polymer ?
#
loop_
_entity_poly.entity_id
_entity_poly.type
_entity_poly.pdbx_seq_one_letter_code
_entity_poly.pdbx_strand_id
1 'polypeptide(L)' 'REDYDWTKEIISKYSLDKKCEILFSVVFGKLEPVQLVNWILEDKLNVRFQLQMHKFIWHPETKGV' A
#
# COMPACT_ATOMS: atom_id res chain seq x y z
N ARG A 1 -1.13 -5.86 -11.11
CA ARG A 1 -2.15 -4.91 -10.60
C ARG A 1 -3.31 -5.64 -9.93
N GLU A 2 -3.50 -6.94 -10.18
CA GLU A 2 -4.59 -7.74 -9.61
C GLU A 2 -4.83 -7.53 -8.11
N ASP A 3 -3.79 -7.63 -7.26
CA ASP A 3 -3.93 -7.38 -5.81
C ASP A 3 -4.45 -5.98 -5.48
N TYR A 4 -3.98 -4.97 -6.24
CA TYR A 4 -4.40 -3.58 -6.07
C TYR A 4 -5.86 -3.38 -6.48
N ASP A 5 -6.28 -3.97 -7.61
CA ASP A 5 -7.66 -3.87 -8.08
C ASP A 5 -8.62 -4.62 -7.14
N TRP A 6 -8.25 -5.83 -6.70
CA TRP A 6 -8.97 -6.57 -5.66
C TRP A 6 -9.11 -5.76 -4.36
N THR A 7 -8.04 -5.08 -3.92
CA THR A 7 -8.08 -4.25 -2.71
C THR A 7 -9.09 -3.11 -2.85
N LYS A 8 -9.16 -2.44 -4.01
CA LYS A 8 -10.17 -1.39 -4.27
C LYS A 8 -11.60 -1.93 -4.15
N GLU A 9 -11.86 -3.12 -4.70
CA GLU A 9 -13.17 -3.75 -4.61
C GLU A 9 -13.57 -4.01 -3.15
N ILE A 10 -12.64 -4.48 -2.31
CA ILE A 10 -12.86 -4.70 -0.89
C ILE A 10 -13.13 -3.38 -0.15
N ILE A 11 -12.34 -2.33 -0.41
CA ILE A 11 -12.54 -1.01 0.19
C ILE A 11 -13.95 -0.50 -0.11
N SER A 12 -14.36 -0.56 -1.38
CA SER A 12 -15.69 -0.13 -1.83
C SER A 12 -16.80 -0.97 -1.19
N LYS A 13 -16.68 -2.30 -1.26
CA LYS A 13 -17.67 -3.26 -0.75
C LYS A 13 -17.99 -3.05 0.73
N TYR A 14 -16.99 -2.71 1.55
CA TYR A 14 -17.16 -2.54 2.99
C TYR A 14 -17.13 -1.08 3.44
N SER A 15 -16.97 -0.13 2.50
CA SER A 15 -16.80 1.32 2.76
C SER A 15 -15.73 1.59 3.83
N LEU A 16 -14.59 0.92 3.70
CA LEU A 16 -13.52 0.95 4.72
C LEU A 16 -12.91 2.35 4.84
N ASP A 17 -12.82 3.07 3.72
CA ASP A 17 -12.28 4.43 3.61
C ASP A 17 -13.09 5.47 4.43
N LYS A 18 -14.31 5.11 4.83
CA LYS A 18 -15.19 5.94 5.69
C LYS A 18 -15.14 5.53 7.16
N LYS A 19 -14.53 4.38 7.47
CA LYS A 19 -14.51 3.80 8.82
C LYS A 19 -13.16 3.96 9.50
N CYS A 20 -12.08 3.91 8.73
CA CYS A 20 -10.73 4.05 9.24
C CYS A 20 -9.77 4.56 8.16
N GLU A 21 -8.61 5.01 8.60
CA GLU A 21 -7.50 5.28 7.69
C GLU A 21 -6.94 3.97 7.14
N ILE A 22 -6.78 3.90 5.83
CA ILE A 22 -6.27 2.71 5.14
C ILE A 22 -4.83 2.99 4.71
N LEU A 23 -3.93 2.09 5.10
CA LEU A 23 -2.51 2.18 4.79
C LEU A 23 -2.15 1.29 3.61
N PHE A 24 -1.51 1.86 2.60
CA PHE A 24 -0.99 1.17 1.43
C PHE A 24 0.53 1.14 1.49
N SER A 25 1.12 -0.03 1.27
CA SER A 25 2.56 -0.19 1.15
C SER A 25 2.89 -1.17 0.04
N VAL A 26 4.04 -0.99 -0.62
CA VAL A 26 4.49 -1.94 -1.63
C VAL A 26 5.02 -3.23 -0.99
N VAL A 27 4.92 -4.33 -1.74
CA VAL A 27 5.70 -5.52 -1.44
C VAL A 27 7.15 -5.24 -1.83
N PHE A 28 8.03 -5.17 -0.83
CA PHE A 28 9.45 -4.85 -1.02
C PHE A 28 10.11 -5.75 -2.08
N GLY A 29 10.80 -5.13 -3.04
CA GLY A 29 11.51 -5.81 -4.14
C GLY A 29 10.62 -6.41 -5.23
N LYS A 30 9.28 -6.29 -5.14
CA LYS A 30 8.35 -6.78 -6.19
C LYS A 30 7.58 -5.67 -6.90
N LEU A 31 7.37 -4.54 -6.22
CA LEU A 31 6.67 -3.39 -6.78
C LEU A 31 7.42 -2.12 -6.38
N GLU A 32 7.74 -1.29 -7.36
CA GLU A 32 8.38 0.00 -7.11
C GLU A 32 7.40 0.95 -6.40
N PRO A 33 7.81 1.65 -5.33
CA PRO A 33 6.98 2.62 -4.61
C PRO A 33 6.28 3.62 -5.52
N VAL A 34 7.00 4.16 -6.50
CA VAL A 34 6.47 5.17 -7.43
C VAL A 34 5.31 4.62 -8.27
N GLN A 35 5.35 3.34 -8.61
CA GLN A 35 4.31 2.70 -9.39
C GLN A 35 2.99 2.61 -8.61
N LEU A 36 3.05 2.23 -7.32
CA LEU A 36 1.87 2.20 -6.47
C LEU A 36 1.31 3.61 -6.21
N VAL A 37 2.19 4.59 -5.98
CA VAL A 37 1.78 5.99 -5.78
C VAL A 37 1.05 6.52 -7.02
N ASN A 38 1.57 6.27 -8.23
CA ASN A 38 0.91 6.68 -9.46
C ASN A 38 -0.49 6.06 -9.59
N TRP A 39 -0.66 4.77 -9.30
CA TRP A 39 -1.97 4.13 -9.33
C TRP A 39 -2.96 4.75 -8.32
N ILE A 40 -2.51 5.04 -7.10
CA ILE A 40 -3.33 5.71 -6.08
C ILE A 40 -3.79 7.09 -6.56
N LEU A 41 -2.89 7.86 -7.18
CA LEU A 41 -3.19 9.18 -7.73
C LEU A 41 -4.15 9.12 -8.92
N GLU A 42 -3.91 8.21 -9.86
CA GLU A 42 -4.75 7.98 -11.05
C GLU A 42 -6.19 7.63 -10.65
N ASP A 43 -6.36 6.71 -9.70
CA ASP A 43 -7.66 6.24 -9.24
C ASP A 43 -8.28 7.16 -8.16
N LYS A 44 -7.57 8.19 -7.72
CA LYS A 44 -7.96 9.11 -6.64
C LYS A 44 -8.42 8.38 -5.37
N LEU A 45 -7.70 7.32 -5.02
CA LEU A 45 -8.08 6.43 -3.93
C LEU A 45 -7.84 7.11 -2.57
N ASN A 46 -8.85 7.12 -1.69
CA ASN A 46 -8.76 7.70 -0.36
C ASN A 46 -7.99 6.79 0.60
N VAL A 47 -6.67 6.73 0.43
CA VAL A 47 -5.74 5.90 1.21
C VAL A 47 -4.48 6.69 1.54
N ARG A 48 -3.76 6.30 2.59
CA ARG A 48 -2.45 6.83 2.92
C ARG A 48 -1.37 5.86 2.45
N PHE A 49 -0.47 6.34 1.60
CA PHE A 49 0.72 5.59 1.25
C PHE A 49 1.74 5.62 2.41
N GLN A 50 2.32 4.47 2.72
CA GLN A 50 3.34 4.31 3.74
C GLN A 50 4.45 3.37 3.24
N LEU A 51 5.69 3.83 3.33
CA LEU A 51 6.85 2.98 3.11
C LEU A 51 7.04 2.03 4.28
N GLN A 52 7.46 0.80 3.98
CA GLN A 52 7.91 -0.16 4.99
C GLN A 52 9.26 0.29 5.54
N MET A 53 9.27 1.30 6.42
CA MET A 53 10.48 1.98 6.91
C MET A 53 11.54 1.01 7.45
N HIS A 54 11.10 -0.09 8.06
CA HIS A 54 12.02 -1.09 8.61
C HIS A 54 12.93 -1.71 7.54
N LYS A 55 12.51 -1.76 6.27
CA LYS A 55 13.33 -2.22 5.14
C LYS A 55 14.43 -1.24 4.73
N PHE A 56 14.34 0.01 5.17
CA PHE A 56 15.33 1.06 4.88
C PHE A 56 16.24 1.35 6.08
N ILE A 57 15.73 1.16 7.31
CA ILE A 57 16.48 1.40 8.54
C ILE A 57 17.36 0.21 8.90
N TRP A 58 16.84 -1.02 8.79
CA TRP A 58 17.59 -2.24 9.09
C TRP A 58 17.94 -2.99 7.82
N HIS A 59 18.97 -3.83 7.92
CA HIS A 59 19.31 -4.73 6.82
C HIS A 59 18.08 -5.61 6.51
N PRO A 60 17.73 -5.84 5.23
CA PRO A 60 16.49 -6.56 4.88
C PRO A 60 16.33 -7.97 5.47
N GLU A 61 17.46 -8.58 5.87
CA GLU A 61 17.54 -9.91 6.48
C GLU A 61 17.45 -9.89 8.02
N THR A 62 17.48 -8.72 8.64
CA THR A 62 17.31 -8.57 10.09
C THR A 62 15.87 -8.97 10.45
N LYS A 63 15.74 -9.96 11.33
CA LYS A 63 14.44 -10.47 11.81
C LYS A 63 14.05 -9.79 13.12
N GLY A 64 12.76 -9.50 13.30
CA GLY A 64 12.21 -8.95 14.55
C GLY A 64 12.30 -7.42 14.68
N VAL A 65 12.39 -6.72 13.55
CA VAL A 65 12.47 -5.25 13.45
C VAL A 65 11.35 -4.69 12.60
#